data_AF-A0A8I1NHF4-F1
#
_entry.id   AF-A0A8I1NHF4-F1
#
_cell.length_a   1.000
_cell.length_b   1.000
_cell.length_c   1.000
_cell.angle_alpha   90.00
_cell.angle_beta   90.00
_cell.angle_gamma   90.00
#
_symmetry.space_group_name_H-M   'P 1'
#
loop_
_entity.id
_entity.type
_entity.pdbx_description
1 polymer ?
#
loop_
_entity_poly.entity_id
_entity_poly.type
_entity_poly.pdbx_seq_one_letter_code
_entity_poly.pdbx_strand_id
1 'polypeptide(L)'
;MKQRVGVIVGILAAFLIGAFAVAGPAQAADAGAVKLQKQVKKANKKAKKVCKKVKKAKRGKAKAKAKKRCKSAKKNATRLKKKLKKYNAAQYFDVCKHGCKYRTVQQGADAAGKWQLKNKKRKATVRIQPGTYVEGVFLDGRNPSYNYNGLTIMGVTKAKKPAKDASQVILEGQNAKTIIDGKPEVANNAIEGRSIIGLVMKNMWARHYQNNTFFVWADPTSGTERCADYTMDNLISSDTRSYGFFARNCFGGVIENSDGYHHGDSAVYIGQTPCDSDDWTNRTTAADRKPCQADPDWTVIKNVKSHANVLGYSGTNSKYVEIKDSAFYNNGAGIVPNTLDSELYEPSGWLKIHDNDIFWNNYNYYSTGSAFKTVATIGDVNYPIGIGVVLYGTDSVEVYDNNIFGNEKWGAATFSGPEAFGVNKGNDAMNMNNQFTNNKMGRNGTDPNGTYDFFSDYSGGGNCWQGNTAGSTFAPGNGSVPVATIYPSSCPQAVVGQKDVSPINTGAGLQINLPSYVDDGDPSNGPGDGATIFGYVTQHPPEKQECHMNVSTPHPAYTDAKGVSYTEDRADPVDCTGVVQ
;
A
#
# COMPACT_ATOMS: atom_id res chain seq x y z
N MET A 1 -53.62 -24.15 -12.33
CA MET A 1 -52.60 -24.05 -11.26
C MET A 1 -51.66 -25.27 -11.35
N LYS A 2 -50.62 -25.22 -12.20
CA LYS A 2 -49.50 -26.19 -12.39
C LYS A 2 -48.85 -25.95 -13.76
N GLN A 3 -48.07 -24.89 -13.89
CA GLN A 3 -47.07 -24.68 -14.96
C GLN A 3 -46.41 -23.32 -14.73
N ARG A 4 -45.53 -23.23 -13.71
CA ARG A 4 -44.56 -22.12 -13.54
C ARG A 4 -43.53 -22.35 -12.42
N VAL A 5 -43.21 -23.60 -12.08
CA VAL A 5 -42.21 -23.94 -11.04
C VAL A 5 -40.99 -24.71 -11.61
N GLY A 6 -40.99 -25.06 -12.89
CA GLY A 6 -39.91 -25.86 -13.51
C GLY A 6 -38.69 -25.09 -14.03
N VAL A 7 -38.69 -23.75 -14.00
CA VAL A 7 -37.60 -22.94 -14.59
C VAL A 7 -36.67 -22.35 -13.52
N ILE A 8 -37.04 -22.38 -12.24
CA ILE A 8 -36.25 -21.76 -11.16
C ILE A 8 -35.23 -22.72 -10.51
N VAL A 9 -35.42 -24.05 -10.63
CA VAL A 9 -34.49 -25.04 -10.02
C VAL A 9 -33.30 -25.38 -10.94
N GLY A 10 -33.35 -25.00 -12.23
CA GLY A 10 -32.27 -25.27 -13.20
C GLY A 10 -31.13 -24.25 -13.22
N ILE A 11 -31.33 -23.06 -12.63
CA ILE A 11 -30.35 -21.96 -12.67
C ILE A 11 -29.48 -21.92 -11.39
N LEU A 12 -29.97 -22.49 -10.28
CA LEU A 12 -29.25 -22.52 -8.99
C LEU A 12 -28.20 -23.64 -8.86
N ALA A 13 -28.25 -24.68 -9.70
CA ALA A 13 -27.26 -25.78 -9.65
C ALA A 13 -25.98 -25.52 -10.49
N ALA A 14 -25.89 -24.39 -11.18
CA ALA A 14 -24.71 -24.00 -11.97
C ALA A 14 -23.72 -23.10 -11.21
N PHE A 15 -24.03 -22.73 -9.95
CA PHE A 15 -23.27 -21.73 -9.18
C PHE A 15 -22.33 -22.28 -8.08
N LEU A 16 -22.13 -23.59 -7.97
CA LEU A 16 -21.38 -24.17 -6.84
C LEU A 16 -20.01 -24.80 -7.15
N ILE A 17 -19.40 -24.54 -8.31
CA ILE A 17 -17.96 -24.87 -8.52
C ILE A 17 -17.29 -23.76 -9.32
N GLY A 18 -17.13 -22.60 -8.68
CA GLY A 18 -16.32 -21.48 -9.15
C GLY A 18 -15.42 -21.02 -8.02
N ALA A 19 -14.28 -21.67 -7.85
CA ALA A 19 -13.24 -21.22 -6.94
C ALA A 19 -12.84 -19.78 -7.32
N PHE A 20 -12.91 -18.89 -6.33
CA PHE A 20 -12.44 -17.52 -6.35
C PHE A 20 -11.03 -17.44 -6.97
N ALA A 21 -10.92 -16.72 -8.08
CA ALA A 21 -9.70 -16.09 -8.52
C ALA A 21 -10.04 -14.60 -8.62
N VAL A 22 -9.51 -13.83 -7.67
CA VAL A 22 -9.49 -12.37 -7.69
C VAL A 22 -8.83 -11.96 -9.02
N ALA A 23 -9.59 -11.28 -9.88
CA ALA A 23 -9.05 -10.73 -11.11
C ALA A 23 -8.32 -9.44 -10.74
N GLY A 24 -6.98 -9.50 -10.70
CA GLY A 24 -6.14 -8.31 -10.79
C GLY A 24 -6.22 -7.68 -12.19
N PRO A 25 -5.50 -6.57 -12.45
CA PRO A 25 -5.47 -5.93 -13.75
C PRO A 25 -5.15 -6.97 -14.82
N ALA A 26 -5.87 -6.89 -15.93
CA ALA A 26 -5.90 -7.93 -16.94
C ALA A 26 -4.52 -8.05 -17.61
N GLN A 27 -3.65 -8.88 -17.03
CA GLN A 27 -2.44 -9.37 -17.68
C GLN A 27 -2.83 -9.80 -19.09
N ALA A 28 -2.25 -9.14 -20.10
CA ALA A 28 -2.41 -9.51 -21.49
C ALA A 28 -2.16 -11.02 -21.62
N ALA A 29 -3.24 -11.79 -21.81
CA ALA A 29 -3.17 -13.23 -21.75
C ALA A 29 -2.18 -13.72 -22.81
N ASP A 30 -1.09 -14.39 -22.37
CA ASP A 30 -0.01 -14.81 -23.26
C ASP A 30 -0.57 -15.46 -24.54
N ALA A 31 -0.26 -14.86 -25.68
CA ALA A 31 -0.76 -15.29 -26.98
C ALA A 31 -0.46 -16.78 -27.27
N GLY A 32 0.62 -17.33 -26.70
CA GLY A 32 0.95 -18.76 -26.73
C GLY A 32 -0.05 -19.61 -25.95
N ALA A 33 -0.31 -19.27 -24.67
CA ALA A 33 -1.34 -19.88 -23.84
C ALA A 33 -2.73 -19.77 -24.47
N VAL A 34 -3.11 -18.59 -25.00
CA VAL A 34 -4.40 -18.36 -25.70
C VAL A 34 -4.52 -19.25 -26.95
N LYS A 35 -3.47 -19.35 -27.76
CA LYS A 35 -3.43 -20.24 -28.94
C LYS A 35 -3.57 -21.71 -28.53
N LEU A 36 -2.88 -22.13 -27.47
CA LEU A 36 -2.91 -23.50 -26.97
C LEU A 36 -4.25 -23.84 -26.31
N GLN A 37 -4.87 -22.90 -25.59
CA GLN A 37 -6.25 -22.99 -25.08
C GLN A 37 -7.25 -23.12 -26.23
N LYS A 38 -7.14 -22.32 -27.31
CA LYS A 38 -7.96 -22.45 -28.53
C LYS A 38 -7.79 -23.84 -29.16
N GLN A 39 -6.57 -24.38 -29.21
CA GLN A 39 -6.31 -25.75 -29.69
C GLN A 39 -6.94 -26.83 -28.79
N VAL A 40 -6.87 -26.68 -27.47
CA VAL A 40 -7.52 -27.58 -26.50
C VAL A 40 -9.04 -27.54 -26.67
N LYS A 41 -9.65 -26.36 -26.80
CA LYS A 41 -11.09 -26.19 -27.09
C LYS A 41 -11.48 -26.89 -28.40
N LYS A 42 -10.75 -26.67 -29.49
CA LYS A 42 -10.98 -27.33 -30.80
C LYS A 42 -10.84 -28.85 -30.69
N ALA A 43 -9.82 -29.36 -30.01
CA ALA A 43 -9.58 -30.79 -29.84
C ALA A 43 -10.67 -31.48 -29.00
N ASN A 44 -11.15 -30.83 -27.93
CA ASN A 44 -12.27 -31.33 -27.12
C ASN A 44 -13.58 -31.38 -27.93
N LYS A 45 -13.88 -30.34 -28.72
CA LYS A 45 -15.05 -30.29 -29.61
C LYS A 45 -14.99 -31.42 -30.66
N LYS A 46 -13.82 -31.62 -31.28
CA LYS A 46 -13.58 -32.72 -32.23
C LYS A 46 -13.74 -34.09 -31.57
N ALA A 47 -13.20 -34.30 -30.37
CA ALA A 47 -13.36 -35.55 -29.63
C ALA A 47 -14.84 -35.84 -29.30
N LYS A 48 -15.60 -34.86 -28.80
CA LYS A 48 -17.06 -35.00 -28.58
C LYS A 48 -17.79 -35.38 -29.86
N LYS A 49 -17.53 -34.70 -30.99
CA LYS A 49 -18.18 -34.97 -32.29
C LYS A 49 -17.85 -36.36 -32.84
N VAL A 50 -16.58 -36.78 -32.78
CA VAL A 50 -16.14 -38.11 -33.27
C VAL A 50 -16.68 -39.24 -32.38
N CYS A 51 -16.70 -39.05 -31.06
CA CYS A 51 -17.21 -40.07 -30.15
C CYS A 51 -18.75 -40.21 -30.20
N LYS A 52 -19.51 -39.17 -30.55
CA LYS A 52 -20.95 -39.28 -30.84
C LYS A 52 -21.23 -40.25 -32.00
N LYS A 53 -20.34 -40.32 -33.02
CA LYS A 53 -20.49 -41.26 -34.14
C LYS A 53 -20.32 -42.74 -33.73
N VAL A 54 -19.69 -43.02 -32.59
CA VAL A 54 -19.61 -44.39 -32.03
C VAL A 54 -20.99 -44.89 -31.59
N LYS A 55 -21.82 -43.99 -31.04
CA LYS A 55 -23.20 -44.32 -30.63
C LYS A 55 -24.12 -44.57 -31.84
N LYS A 56 -23.82 -43.96 -33.00
CA LYS A 56 -24.61 -44.05 -34.24
C LYS A 56 -24.12 -45.13 -35.22
N ALA A 57 -23.02 -45.84 -34.94
CA ALA A 57 -22.44 -46.81 -35.87
C ALA A 57 -23.05 -48.22 -35.72
N LYS A 58 -23.45 -48.83 -36.83
CA LYS A 58 -23.92 -50.24 -36.91
C LYS A 58 -22.80 -51.21 -36.47
N ARG A 59 -23.18 -52.39 -35.92
CA ARG A 59 -22.29 -53.42 -35.34
C ARG A 59 -21.18 -53.85 -36.32
N GLY A 60 -20.11 -54.48 -35.82
CA GLY A 60 -19.00 -54.99 -36.64
C GLY A 60 -17.90 -53.96 -36.97
N LYS A 61 -17.29 -54.08 -38.16
CA LYS A 61 -16.10 -53.31 -38.59
C LYS A 61 -16.29 -51.78 -38.50
N ALA A 62 -17.50 -51.27 -38.78
CA ALA A 62 -17.82 -49.85 -38.71
C ALA A 62 -17.75 -49.29 -37.27
N LYS A 63 -18.31 -50.00 -36.29
CA LYS A 63 -18.25 -49.62 -34.87
C LYS A 63 -16.83 -49.70 -34.32
N ALA A 64 -16.05 -50.70 -34.73
CA ALA A 64 -14.63 -50.82 -34.37
C ALA A 64 -13.79 -49.64 -34.89
N LYS A 65 -13.97 -49.26 -36.17
CA LYS A 65 -13.31 -48.09 -36.78
C LYS A 65 -13.71 -46.78 -36.09
N ALA A 66 -14.98 -46.62 -35.72
CA ALA A 66 -15.47 -45.47 -34.97
C ALA A 66 -14.85 -45.40 -33.56
N LYS A 67 -14.77 -46.52 -32.83
CA LYS A 67 -14.12 -46.61 -31.51
C LYS A 67 -12.63 -46.23 -31.59
N LYS A 68 -11.88 -46.74 -32.58
CA LYS A 68 -10.46 -46.39 -32.81
C LYS A 68 -10.26 -44.89 -33.04
N ARG A 69 -11.11 -44.27 -33.87
CA ARG A 69 -11.10 -42.82 -34.13
C ARG A 69 -11.44 -41.99 -32.89
N CYS A 70 -12.42 -42.42 -32.09
CA CYS A 70 -12.75 -41.77 -30.82
C CYS A 70 -11.60 -41.85 -29.80
N LYS A 71 -10.96 -43.02 -29.66
CA LYS A 71 -9.78 -43.21 -28.78
C LYS A 71 -8.63 -42.29 -29.18
N SER A 72 -8.33 -42.20 -30.48
CA SER A 72 -7.30 -41.29 -31.00
C SER A 72 -7.62 -39.82 -30.74
N ALA A 73 -8.88 -39.39 -30.96
CA ALA A 73 -9.30 -38.01 -30.71
C ALA A 73 -9.23 -37.62 -29.22
N LYS A 74 -9.62 -38.53 -28.30
CA LYS A 74 -9.46 -38.34 -26.85
C LYS A 74 -7.98 -38.28 -26.43
N LYS A 75 -7.12 -39.13 -27.01
CA LYS A 75 -5.67 -39.12 -26.76
C LYS A 75 -5.05 -37.79 -27.17
N ASN A 76 -5.42 -37.24 -28.33
CA ASN A 76 -4.94 -35.93 -28.78
C ASN A 76 -5.41 -34.78 -27.88
N ALA A 77 -6.68 -34.76 -27.47
CA ALA A 77 -7.20 -33.75 -26.53
C ALA A 77 -6.48 -33.81 -25.17
N THR A 78 -6.21 -35.02 -24.67
CA THR A 78 -5.47 -35.23 -23.42
C THR A 78 -4.02 -34.77 -23.53
N ARG A 79 -3.35 -35.08 -24.66
CA ARG A 79 -1.99 -34.59 -24.95
C ARG A 79 -1.92 -33.07 -24.95
N LEU A 80 -2.87 -32.39 -25.61
CA LEU A 80 -2.92 -30.93 -25.67
C LEU A 80 -3.23 -30.30 -24.30
N LYS A 81 -4.12 -30.91 -23.50
CA LYS A 81 -4.35 -30.49 -22.09
C LYS A 81 -3.08 -30.62 -21.24
N LYS A 82 -2.35 -31.73 -21.35
CA LYS A 82 -1.06 -31.91 -20.66
C LYS A 82 -0.02 -30.88 -21.13
N LYS A 83 0.02 -30.57 -22.43
CA LYS A 83 0.89 -29.54 -22.99
C LYS A 83 0.55 -28.15 -22.44
N LEU A 84 -0.74 -27.80 -22.35
CA LEU A 84 -1.21 -26.54 -21.74
C LEU A 84 -0.89 -26.48 -20.25
N LYS A 85 -1.11 -27.57 -19.51
CA LYS A 85 -0.73 -27.66 -18.08
C LYS A 85 0.77 -27.48 -17.88
N LYS A 86 1.61 -28.06 -18.74
CA LYS A 86 3.07 -27.91 -18.69
C LYS A 86 3.53 -26.51 -19.13
N TYR A 87 2.84 -25.91 -20.09
CA TYR A 87 3.10 -24.55 -20.56
C TYR A 87 2.83 -23.54 -19.43
N ASN A 88 1.72 -23.72 -18.71
CA ASN A 88 1.33 -22.90 -17.57
C ASN A 88 2.05 -23.29 -16.26
N ALA A 89 2.85 -24.36 -16.25
CA ALA A 89 3.60 -24.72 -15.06
C ALA A 89 4.79 -23.77 -14.90
N ALA A 90 4.80 -23.02 -13.81
CA ALA A 90 5.94 -22.21 -13.42
C ALA A 90 7.19 -23.10 -13.32
N GLN A 91 8.33 -22.57 -13.76
CA GLN A 91 9.61 -23.23 -13.54
C GLN A 91 10.09 -22.91 -12.12
N TYR A 92 10.32 -23.94 -11.31
CA TYR A 92 10.76 -23.77 -9.93
C TYR A 92 12.28 -23.73 -9.81
N PHE A 93 12.77 -22.85 -8.94
CA PHE A 93 14.16 -22.70 -8.53
C PHE A 93 14.19 -22.81 -7.01
N ASP A 94 14.58 -23.97 -6.50
CA ASP A 94 14.52 -24.27 -5.07
C ASP A 94 15.79 -23.78 -4.36
N VAL A 95 15.59 -22.98 -3.32
CA VAL A 95 16.64 -22.41 -2.47
C VAL A 95 16.54 -23.02 -1.08
N CYS A 96 17.64 -23.58 -0.57
CA CYS A 96 17.77 -24.02 0.81
C CYS A 96 19.23 -24.11 1.24
N LYS A 97 19.48 -23.94 2.55
CA LYS A 97 20.84 -23.97 3.11
C LYS A 97 21.60 -25.26 2.77
N HIS A 98 20.89 -26.39 2.75
CA HIS A 98 21.47 -27.71 2.52
C HIS A 98 20.62 -28.55 1.56
N GLY A 99 21.26 -29.17 0.56
CA GLY A 99 20.62 -30.12 -0.35
C GLY A 99 19.90 -29.51 -1.56
N CYS A 100 19.72 -28.19 -1.61
CA CYS A 100 19.23 -27.50 -2.82
C CYS A 100 20.38 -27.14 -3.74
N LYS A 101 20.04 -27.01 -5.03
CA LYS A 101 20.98 -26.52 -6.05
C LYS A 101 21.44 -25.08 -5.78
N TYR A 102 20.54 -24.24 -5.26
CA TYR A 102 20.81 -22.85 -4.92
C TYR A 102 20.83 -22.72 -3.40
N ARG A 103 21.88 -22.10 -2.86
CA ARG A 103 22.06 -21.94 -1.42
C ARG A 103 21.61 -20.57 -0.93
N THR A 104 21.62 -19.58 -1.81
CA THR A 104 21.15 -18.21 -1.54
C THR A 104 19.95 -17.88 -2.40
N VAL A 105 19.15 -16.91 -1.95
CA VAL A 105 17.98 -16.40 -2.67
C VAL A 105 18.43 -15.72 -3.96
N GLN A 106 19.51 -14.91 -3.93
CA GLN A 106 20.07 -14.29 -5.14
C GLN A 106 20.44 -15.34 -6.21
N GLN A 107 21.10 -16.44 -5.83
CA GLN A 107 21.45 -17.50 -6.79
C GLN A 107 20.21 -18.13 -7.45
N GLY A 108 19.14 -18.31 -6.66
CA GLY A 108 17.86 -18.80 -7.17
C GLY A 108 17.22 -17.80 -8.15
N ALA A 109 17.23 -16.51 -7.80
CA ALA A 109 16.68 -15.43 -8.61
C ALA A 109 17.44 -15.24 -9.92
N ASP A 110 18.77 -15.19 -9.89
CA ASP A 110 19.62 -15.08 -11.09
C ASP A 110 19.37 -16.24 -12.07
N ALA A 111 19.28 -17.46 -11.54
CA ALA A 111 19.01 -18.63 -12.36
C ALA A 111 17.60 -18.59 -12.97
N ALA A 112 16.62 -18.11 -12.20
CA ALA A 112 15.27 -17.89 -12.68
C ALA A 112 15.23 -16.82 -13.79
N GLY A 113 15.91 -15.68 -13.59
CA GLY A 113 15.99 -14.58 -14.55
C GLY A 113 16.65 -15.01 -15.86
N LYS A 114 17.81 -15.68 -15.80
CA LYS A 114 18.50 -16.25 -16.99
C LYS A 114 17.61 -17.24 -17.74
N TRP A 115 16.82 -18.03 -17.00
CA TRP A 115 15.90 -18.98 -17.60
C TRP A 115 14.71 -18.27 -18.26
N GLN A 116 14.11 -17.27 -17.61
CA GLN A 116 13.00 -16.49 -18.17
C GLN A 116 13.43 -15.71 -19.42
N LEU A 117 14.67 -15.21 -19.47
CA LEU A 117 15.21 -14.55 -20.66
C LEU A 117 15.16 -15.47 -21.89
N LYS A 118 15.51 -16.75 -21.70
CA LYS A 118 15.43 -17.80 -22.74
C LYS A 118 14.00 -18.31 -22.98
N ASN A 119 13.08 -18.06 -22.05
CA ASN A 119 11.71 -18.56 -22.04
C ASN A 119 10.70 -17.42 -21.87
N LYS A 120 10.82 -16.34 -22.65
CA LYS A 120 10.11 -15.04 -22.49
C LYS A 120 8.60 -15.09 -22.19
N LYS A 121 7.91 -16.18 -22.54
CA LYS A 121 6.46 -16.38 -22.35
C LYS A 121 6.10 -17.19 -21.10
N ARG A 122 7.09 -17.63 -20.33
CA ARG A 122 6.92 -18.45 -19.14
C ARG A 122 7.46 -17.73 -17.92
N LYS A 123 6.76 -17.91 -16.80
CA LYS A 123 7.17 -17.35 -15.52
C LYS A 123 7.90 -18.39 -14.67
N ALA A 124 8.81 -17.91 -13.84
CA ALA A 124 9.62 -18.67 -12.92
C ALA A 124 9.23 -18.34 -11.48
N THR A 125 9.48 -19.29 -10.59
CA THR A 125 9.22 -19.15 -9.17
C THR A 125 10.43 -19.64 -8.39
N VAL A 126 11.04 -18.74 -7.63
CA VAL A 126 12.03 -19.06 -6.60
C VAL A 126 11.27 -19.50 -5.35
N ARG A 127 11.59 -20.71 -4.86
CA ARG A 127 10.97 -21.28 -3.64
C ARG A 127 12.02 -21.40 -2.56
N ILE A 128 11.85 -20.65 -1.48
CA ILE A 128 12.78 -20.58 -0.36
C ILE A 128 12.25 -21.50 0.74
N GLN A 129 13.00 -22.54 1.09
CA GLN A 129 12.62 -23.43 2.20
C GLN A 129 12.88 -22.77 3.56
N PRO A 130 12.36 -23.34 4.67
CA PRO A 130 12.50 -22.73 5.98
C PRO A 130 13.96 -22.54 6.41
N GLY A 131 14.25 -21.40 7.02
CA GLY A 131 15.57 -21.02 7.51
C GLY A 131 15.82 -19.51 7.45
N THR A 132 16.93 -19.08 8.05
CA THR A 132 17.39 -17.69 8.07
C THR A 132 18.48 -17.44 7.03
N TYR A 133 18.29 -16.49 6.12
CA TYR A 133 19.17 -16.17 5.01
C TYR A 133 19.78 -14.78 5.23
N VAL A 134 21.09 -14.71 5.39
CA VAL A 134 21.83 -13.46 5.64
C VAL A 134 22.34 -12.94 4.30
N GLU A 135 21.47 -12.25 3.57
CA GLU A 135 21.75 -11.70 2.24
C GLU A 135 20.78 -10.55 1.90
N GLY A 136 21.19 -9.64 1.03
CA GLY A 136 20.26 -8.81 0.26
C GLY A 136 20.08 -9.41 -1.14
N VAL A 137 18.90 -9.24 -1.72
CA VAL A 137 18.58 -9.71 -3.08
C VAL A 137 18.34 -8.50 -3.97
N PHE A 138 19.21 -8.31 -4.97
CA PHE A 138 19.07 -7.22 -5.95
C PHE A 138 18.69 -7.78 -7.32
N LEU A 139 17.57 -7.30 -7.85
CA LEU A 139 17.02 -7.66 -9.15
C LEU A 139 17.02 -6.42 -10.04
N ASP A 140 18.03 -6.30 -10.89
CA ASP A 140 18.10 -5.23 -11.89
C ASP A 140 17.42 -5.67 -13.20
N GLY A 141 16.23 -5.13 -13.46
CA GLY A 141 15.48 -5.36 -14.69
C GLY A 141 16.12 -4.74 -15.95
N ARG A 142 17.09 -3.83 -15.80
CA ARG A 142 17.83 -3.22 -16.90
C ARG A 142 18.93 -4.14 -17.42
N ASN A 143 19.37 -5.09 -16.60
CA ASN A 143 20.47 -5.99 -16.96
C ASN A 143 20.03 -6.95 -18.07
N PRO A 144 20.62 -6.89 -19.28
CA PRO A 144 20.17 -7.68 -20.43
C PRO A 144 20.43 -9.18 -20.27
N SER A 145 21.21 -9.60 -19.26
CA SER A 145 21.48 -11.00 -18.95
C SER A 145 20.32 -11.69 -18.23
N TYR A 146 19.33 -10.93 -17.77
CA TYR A 146 18.21 -11.42 -16.98
C TYR A 146 16.88 -10.92 -17.54
N ASN A 147 15.80 -11.59 -17.15
CA ASN A 147 14.45 -11.10 -17.30
C ASN A 147 13.71 -11.44 -16.02
N TYR A 148 13.41 -10.44 -15.20
CA TYR A 148 12.74 -10.61 -13.91
C TYR A 148 11.23 -10.30 -13.98
N ASN A 149 10.70 -9.85 -15.12
CA ASN A 149 9.30 -9.50 -15.24
C ASN A 149 8.40 -10.71 -14.97
N GLY A 150 7.48 -10.59 -14.02
CA GLY A 150 6.61 -11.67 -13.56
C GLY A 150 7.31 -12.75 -12.73
N LEU A 151 8.52 -12.49 -12.21
CA LEU A 151 9.21 -13.42 -11.31
C LEU A 151 8.45 -13.51 -9.98
N THR A 152 8.32 -14.72 -9.46
CA THR A 152 7.85 -14.92 -8.08
C THR A 152 8.98 -15.40 -7.18
N ILE A 153 9.12 -14.79 -6.02
CA ILE A 153 9.99 -15.23 -4.93
C ILE A 153 9.08 -15.51 -3.74
N MET A 154 9.09 -16.75 -3.24
CA MET A 154 8.20 -17.14 -2.15
C MET A 154 8.82 -18.09 -1.14
N GLY A 155 8.46 -17.90 0.13
CA GLY A 155 8.71 -18.89 1.16
C GLY A 155 7.79 -20.10 1.01
N VAL A 156 8.35 -21.28 1.30
CA VAL A 156 7.67 -22.57 1.24
C VAL A 156 8.04 -23.44 2.43
N THR A 157 7.18 -24.38 2.76
CA THR A 157 7.51 -25.50 3.67
C THR A 157 8.58 -26.42 3.06
N LYS A 158 9.19 -27.30 3.86
CA LYS A 158 10.10 -28.37 3.36
C LYS A 158 9.47 -29.25 2.28
N ALA A 159 8.14 -29.41 2.31
CA ALA A 159 7.36 -30.11 1.28
C ALA A 159 7.12 -29.27 0.01
N LYS A 160 7.72 -28.08 -0.09
CA LYS A 160 7.65 -27.14 -1.23
C LYS A 160 6.24 -26.63 -1.53
N LYS A 161 5.39 -26.57 -0.51
CA LYS A 161 4.08 -25.90 -0.53
C LYS A 161 4.23 -24.47 0.02
N PRO A 162 3.47 -23.47 -0.46
CA PRO A 162 3.47 -22.13 0.10
C PRO A 162 3.41 -22.15 1.62
N ALA A 163 4.33 -21.43 2.28
CA ALA A 163 4.30 -21.29 3.72
C ALA A 163 3.08 -20.41 4.10
N LYS A 164 2.35 -20.80 5.14
CA LYS A 164 1.28 -19.96 5.69
C LYS A 164 1.83 -19.00 6.73
N ASP A 165 2.74 -19.53 7.54
CA ASP A 165 3.49 -18.78 8.53
C ASP A 165 4.77 -18.23 7.87
N ALA A 166 4.80 -16.92 7.67
CA ALA A 166 5.91 -16.21 7.04
C ALA A 166 7.20 -16.27 7.86
N SER A 167 7.10 -16.47 9.19
CA SER A 167 8.28 -16.54 10.08
C SER A 167 9.17 -17.78 9.84
N GLN A 168 8.67 -18.77 9.09
CA GLN A 168 9.45 -19.96 8.74
C GLN A 168 10.62 -19.64 7.80
N VAL A 169 10.52 -18.57 7.01
CA VAL A 169 11.55 -18.14 6.05
C VAL A 169 11.94 -16.71 6.41
N ILE A 170 13.15 -16.53 6.91
CA ILE A 170 13.63 -15.25 7.40
C ILE A 170 14.75 -14.74 6.50
N LEU A 171 14.62 -13.51 6.00
CA LEU A 171 15.68 -12.72 5.40
C LEU A 171 16.24 -11.79 6.49
N GLU A 172 17.52 -11.93 6.79
CA GLU A 172 18.19 -11.27 7.91
C GLU A 172 19.19 -10.25 7.37
N GLY A 173 18.96 -8.97 7.67
CA GLY A 173 19.78 -7.85 7.22
C GLY A 173 21.02 -7.60 8.08
N GLN A 174 21.05 -8.08 9.33
CA GLN A 174 22.21 -7.92 10.20
C GLN A 174 23.43 -8.61 9.56
N ASN A 175 24.47 -7.83 9.26
CA ASN A 175 25.69 -8.26 8.55
C ASN A 175 25.46 -8.78 7.11
N ALA A 176 24.27 -8.56 6.53
CA ALA A 176 23.97 -8.99 5.18
C ALA A 176 24.73 -8.17 4.13
N LYS A 177 25.07 -8.84 3.04
CA LYS A 177 25.65 -8.24 1.84
C LYS A 177 24.71 -8.46 0.66
N THR A 178 24.68 -7.50 -0.24
CA THR A 178 24.06 -7.62 -1.57
C THR A 178 25.13 -7.44 -2.63
N ILE A 179 24.95 -8.07 -3.80
CA ILE A 179 25.89 -7.89 -4.92
C ILE A 179 25.26 -6.94 -5.94
N ILE A 180 25.82 -5.74 -6.06
CA ILE A 180 25.42 -4.74 -7.05
C ILE A 180 26.58 -4.56 -8.01
N ASP A 181 26.35 -4.76 -9.30
CA ASP A 181 27.35 -4.64 -10.37
C ASP A 181 28.66 -5.41 -10.08
N GLY A 182 28.53 -6.59 -9.49
CA GLY A 182 29.64 -7.48 -9.15
C GLY A 182 30.41 -7.10 -7.88
N LYS A 183 30.00 -6.05 -7.16
CA LYS A 183 30.62 -5.60 -5.91
C LYS A 183 29.74 -5.95 -4.70
N PRO A 184 30.34 -6.46 -3.60
CA PRO A 184 29.62 -6.69 -2.36
C PRO A 184 29.41 -5.39 -1.61
N GLU A 185 28.15 -4.99 -1.51
CA GLU A 185 27.70 -3.82 -0.75
C GLU A 185 26.96 -4.25 0.51
N VAL A 186 26.82 -3.35 1.48
CA VAL A 186 25.91 -3.60 2.60
C VAL A 186 24.49 -3.75 2.05
N ALA A 187 23.74 -4.73 2.55
CA ALA A 187 22.36 -4.92 2.12
C ALA A 187 21.46 -3.80 2.66
N ASN A 188 21.22 -2.79 1.84
CA ASN A 188 20.23 -1.75 2.12
C ASN A 188 18.81 -2.32 2.20
N ASN A 189 18.51 -3.30 1.35
CA ASN A 189 17.18 -3.85 1.13
C ASN A 189 17.19 -5.39 1.22
N ALA A 190 16.08 -5.99 1.67
CA ALA A 190 15.92 -7.44 1.69
C ALA A 190 15.74 -8.01 0.29
N ILE A 191 14.73 -7.51 -0.42
CA ILE A 191 14.54 -7.77 -1.84
C ILE A 191 14.30 -6.43 -2.51
N GLU A 192 15.20 -6.06 -3.42
CA GLU A 192 15.10 -4.87 -4.24
C GLU A 192 14.84 -5.25 -5.71
N GLY A 193 13.77 -4.72 -6.28
CA GLY A 193 13.44 -4.83 -7.69
C GLY A 193 13.47 -3.48 -8.38
N ARG A 194 14.46 -3.24 -9.25
CA ARG A 194 14.56 -2.02 -10.06
C ARG A 194 14.10 -2.29 -11.49
N SER A 195 13.19 -1.48 -12.00
CA SER A 195 12.68 -1.56 -13.39
C SER A 195 12.09 -2.95 -13.72
N ILE A 196 11.18 -3.44 -12.87
CA ILE A 196 10.54 -4.76 -13.03
C ILE A 196 9.02 -4.61 -13.06
N ILE A 197 8.39 -5.29 -14.01
CA ILE A 197 6.93 -5.41 -14.11
C ILE A 197 6.49 -6.77 -13.58
N GLY A 198 5.59 -6.78 -12.60
CA GLY A 198 4.97 -7.99 -12.08
C GLY A 198 5.83 -8.77 -11.09
N LEU A 199 6.73 -8.13 -10.33
CA LEU A 199 7.50 -8.82 -9.29
C LEU A 199 6.57 -9.28 -8.16
N VAL A 200 6.66 -10.55 -7.79
CA VAL A 200 5.82 -11.13 -6.72
C VAL A 200 6.71 -11.63 -5.58
N MET A 201 6.46 -11.14 -4.36
CA MET A 201 7.17 -11.49 -3.13
C MET A 201 6.16 -11.98 -2.08
N LYS A 202 6.29 -13.21 -1.59
CA LYS A 202 5.28 -13.81 -0.68
C LYS A 202 5.80 -14.76 0.40
N ASN A 203 5.08 -14.84 1.52
CA ASN A 203 5.26 -15.87 2.57
C ASN A 203 6.64 -15.90 3.24
N MET A 204 7.18 -14.75 3.61
CA MET A 204 8.49 -14.65 4.28
C MET A 204 8.57 -13.43 5.18
N TRP A 205 9.50 -13.46 6.13
CA TRP A 205 9.80 -12.35 7.02
C TRP A 205 11.15 -11.73 6.65
N ALA A 206 11.24 -10.41 6.54
CA ALA A 206 12.49 -9.67 6.40
C ALA A 206 12.69 -8.71 7.59
N ARG A 207 13.91 -8.63 8.12
CA ARG A 207 14.24 -7.77 9.27
C ARG A 207 15.69 -7.30 9.35
N HIS A 208 15.95 -6.24 10.13
CA HIS A 208 17.28 -5.69 10.42
C HIS A 208 18.09 -5.25 9.19
N TYR A 209 17.41 -4.85 8.12
CA TYR A 209 18.07 -4.27 6.95
C TYR A 209 18.45 -2.82 7.19
N GLN A 210 19.54 -2.38 6.55
CA GLN A 210 20.07 -1.03 6.76
C GLN A 210 19.08 0.07 6.40
N ASN A 211 18.20 -0.15 5.43
CA ASN A 211 17.14 0.80 5.08
C ASN A 211 15.78 0.09 5.02
N ASN A 212 15.55 -0.80 4.04
CA ASN A 212 14.20 -1.29 3.74
C ASN A 212 14.10 -2.82 3.70
N THR A 213 12.87 -3.35 3.71
CA THR A 213 12.65 -4.78 3.46
C THR A 213 12.33 -5.04 1.98
N PHE A 214 11.07 -4.87 1.57
CA PHE A 214 10.59 -5.21 0.24
C PHE A 214 10.45 -3.95 -0.60
N PHE A 215 11.36 -3.77 -1.55
CA PHE A 215 11.59 -2.49 -2.21
C PHE A 215 11.46 -2.62 -3.73
N VAL A 216 10.48 -1.96 -4.34
CA VAL A 216 10.32 -1.93 -5.81
C VAL A 216 10.31 -0.51 -6.34
N TRP A 217 11.02 -0.26 -7.43
CA TRP A 217 11.11 1.09 -7.97
C TRP A 217 11.54 1.15 -9.43
N ALA A 218 11.36 2.31 -10.04
CA ALA A 218 11.98 2.69 -11.30
C ALA A 218 12.61 4.08 -11.21
N ASP A 219 13.74 4.29 -11.88
CA ASP A 219 14.36 5.61 -11.96
C ASP A 219 13.53 6.54 -12.86
N PRO A 220 12.94 7.62 -12.31
CA PRO A 220 12.10 8.54 -13.08
C PRO A 220 12.86 9.30 -14.16
N THR A 221 14.16 9.56 -13.97
CA THR A 221 14.92 10.38 -14.92
C THR A 221 15.45 9.59 -16.11
N SER A 222 15.32 8.26 -16.07
CA SER A 222 15.88 7.37 -17.10
C SER A 222 15.09 7.39 -18.43
N GLY A 223 13.83 7.81 -18.41
CA GLY A 223 12.88 7.72 -19.54
C GLY A 223 12.58 6.29 -20.03
N THR A 224 13.22 5.26 -19.47
CA THR A 224 13.20 3.89 -20.00
C THR A 224 12.88 2.84 -18.94
N GLU A 225 13.12 3.14 -17.65
CA GLU A 225 12.77 2.24 -16.56
C GLU A 225 11.27 2.25 -16.30
N ARG A 226 10.73 1.07 -15.97
CA ARG A 226 9.30 0.89 -15.69
C ARG A 226 9.11 -0.07 -14.53
N CYS A 227 8.29 0.33 -13.57
CA CYS A 227 7.82 -0.51 -12.48
C CYS A 227 6.29 -0.58 -12.55
N ALA A 228 5.72 -1.78 -12.45
CA ALA A 228 4.27 -1.94 -12.42
C ALA A 228 3.87 -3.31 -11.86
N ASP A 229 2.59 -3.44 -11.47
CA ASP A 229 1.92 -4.72 -11.17
C ASP A 229 2.61 -5.59 -10.10
N TYR A 230 3.36 -5.00 -9.17
CA TYR A 230 4.04 -5.77 -8.13
C TYR A 230 3.03 -6.41 -7.16
N THR A 231 3.45 -7.45 -6.44
CA THR A 231 2.65 -8.07 -5.39
C THR A 231 3.51 -8.39 -4.18
N MET A 232 3.10 -7.90 -3.02
CA MET A 232 3.63 -8.19 -1.70
C MET A 232 2.52 -8.85 -0.89
N ASP A 233 2.61 -10.15 -0.59
CA ASP A 233 1.50 -10.89 0.03
C ASP A 233 1.96 -11.87 1.09
N ASN A 234 1.34 -11.82 2.27
CA ASN A 234 1.72 -12.63 3.43
C ASN A 234 3.21 -12.45 3.78
N LEU A 235 3.62 -11.19 3.91
CA LEU A 235 4.97 -10.81 4.31
C LEU A 235 4.97 -10.26 5.72
N ILE A 236 6.07 -10.45 6.43
CA ILE A 236 6.38 -9.72 7.66
C ILE A 236 7.58 -8.84 7.36
N SER A 237 7.49 -7.58 7.75
CA SER A 237 8.57 -6.60 7.69
C SER A 237 8.79 -6.07 9.10
N SER A 238 10.03 -6.10 9.59
CA SER A 238 10.28 -5.52 10.91
C SER A 238 11.67 -4.93 11.11
N ASP A 239 11.79 -4.05 12.10
CA ASP A 239 13.06 -3.63 12.69
C ASP A 239 14.05 -3.12 11.63
N THR A 240 13.63 -2.17 10.79
CA THR A 240 14.50 -1.54 9.78
C THR A 240 14.54 -0.04 9.94
N ARG A 241 15.61 0.56 9.41
CA ARG A 241 15.86 1.99 9.56
C ARG A 241 14.83 2.87 8.86
N SER A 242 14.33 2.48 7.70
CA SER A 242 13.45 3.30 6.86
C SER A 242 12.11 2.60 6.62
N TYR A 243 11.92 1.95 5.47
CA TYR A 243 10.60 1.47 5.04
C TYR A 243 10.44 -0.05 5.12
N GLY A 244 9.22 -0.50 5.35
CA GLY A 244 8.88 -1.91 5.19
C GLY A 244 8.61 -2.27 3.73
N PHE A 245 7.36 -2.09 3.32
CA PHE A 245 6.85 -2.30 1.97
C PHE A 245 6.94 -1.00 1.18
N PHE A 246 7.81 -0.95 0.17
CA PHE A 246 8.10 0.28 -0.56
C PHE A 246 7.87 0.13 -2.06
N ALA A 247 7.11 1.05 -2.64
CA ALA A 247 6.99 1.22 -4.08
C ALA A 247 7.12 2.69 -4.49
N ARG A 248 8.05 2.99 -5.40
CA ARG A 248 8.22 4.36 -5.95
C ARG A 248 8.27 4.35 -7.46
N ASN A 249 7.57 5.30 -8.09
CA ASN A 249 7.56 5.42 -9.55
C ASN A 249 7.04 4.12 -10.23
N CYS A 250 5.99 3.55 -9.64
CA CYS A 250 5.35 2.31 -10.08
C CYS A 250 3.89 2.56 -10.46
N PHE A 251 3.42 1.89 -11.52
CA PHE A 251 2.00 1.84 -11.89
C PHE A 251 1.31 0.64 -11.23
N GLY A 252 0.31 0.91 -10.39
CA GLY A 252 -0.45 -0.12 -9.69
C GLY A 252 0.40 -1.06 -8.82
N GLY A 253 -0.28 -2.03 -8.23
CA GLY A 253 0.35 -3.03 -7.37
C GLY A 253 -0.59 -3.52 -6.28
N VAL A 254 -0.16 -4.52 -5.53
CA VAL A 254 -0.92 -5.05 -4.39
C VAL A 254 0.00 -5.30 -3.21
N ILE A 255 -0.38 -4.78 -2.05
CA ILE A 255 0.17 -5.15 -0.74
C ILE A 255 -0.98 -5.75 0.05
N GLU A 256 -0.91 -7.04 0.39
CA GLU A 256 -2.00 -7.72 1.07
C GLU A 256 -1.56 -8.69 2.16
N ASN A 257 -2.42 -8.91 3.17
CA ASN A 257 -2.23 -9.93 4.20
C ASN A 257 -0.88 -9.84 4.93
N SER A 258 -0.31 -8.65 5.05
CA SER A 258 1.07 -8.43 5.48
C SER A 258 1.14 -7.62 6.77
N ASP A 259 2.25 -7.77 7.50
CA ASP A 259 2.47 -7.17 8.81
C ASP A 259 3.78 -6.36 8.79
N GLY A 260 3.76 -5.13 9.30
CA GLY A 260 4.88 -4.20 9.26
C GLY A 260 5.02 -3.39 10.54
N TYR A 261 6.19 -3.47 11.19
CA TYR A 261 6.42 -2.80 12.48
C TYR A 261 7.88 -2.43 12.76
N HIS A 262 8.09 -1.49 13.68
CA HIS A 262 9.41 -0.96 14.07
C HIS A 262 10.21 -0.38 12.90
N HIS A 263 9.54 0.38 12.04
CA HIS A 263 10.15 1.11 10.94
C HIS A 263 10.43 2.57 11.34
N GLY A 264 11.67 3.01 11.11
CA GLY A 264 12.11 4.40 11.39
C GLY A 264 11.53 5.46 10.44
N ASP A 265 10.75 5.04 9.44
CA ASP A 265 9.82 5.89 8.71
C ASP A 265 8.46 5.18 8.66
N SER A 266 8.13 4.46 7.60
CA SER A 266 6.81 3.84 7.46
C SER A 266 6.83 2.36 7.12
N ALA A 267 5.84 1.62 7.63
CA ALA A 267 5.66 0.24 7.23
C ALA A 267 5.25 0.13 5.76
N VAL A 268 4.41 1.03 5.26
CA VAL A 268 3.97 1.05 3.87
C VAL A 268 4.27 2.41 3.25
N TYR A 269 5.06 2.41 2.18
CA TYR A 269 5.36 3.58 1.38
C TYR A 269 4.94 3.38 -0.08
N ILE A 270 4.09 4.27 -0.58
CA ILE A 270 3.78 4.38 -2.00
C ILE A 270 4.08 5.82 -2.40
N GLY A 271 4.99 6.04 -3.34
CA GLY A 271 5.36 7.41 -3.71
C GLY A 271 5.62 7.63 -5.18
N GLN A 272 5.60 8.90 -5.57
CA GLN A 272 5.88 9.37 -6.92
C GLN A 272 5.10 8.57 -7.98
N THR A 273 3.78 8.44 -7.83
CA THR A 273 2.98 7.66 -8.78
C THR A 273 3.05 8.32 -10.16
N PRO A 274 3.50 7.62 -11.22
CA PRO A 274 3.71 8.26 -12.50
C PRO A 274 2.39 8.67 -13.17
N CYS A 275 2.43 9.76 -13.94
CA CYS A 275 1.31 10.21 -14.78
C CYS A 275 1.48 9.78 -16.24
N ASP A 276 0.41 9.92 -17.03
CA ASP A 276 0.43 9.62 -18.47
C ASP A 276 1.41 10.50 -19.27
N SER A 277 1.78 11.65 -18.71
CA SER A 277 2.75 12.59 -19.28
C SER A 277 3.73 13.09 -18.23
N ASP A 278 4.99 13.28 -18.64
CA ASP A 278 6.07 13.79 -17.78
C ASP A 278 5.91 15.28 -17.43
N ASP A 279 5.11 16.02 -18.21
CA ASP A 279 4.76 17.42 -17.97
C ASP A 279 3.40 17.62 -17.27
N TRP A 280 2.80 16.54 -16.76
CA TRP A 280 1.53 16.63 -16.06
C TRP A 280 1.66 17.54 -14.82
N THR A 281 0.65 18.38 -14.59
CA THR A 281 0.57 19.27 -13.45
C THR A 281 -0.87 19.47 -12.99
N ASN A 282 -1.04 19.65 -11.68
CA ASN A 282 -2.32 20.03 -11.08
C ASN A 282 -2.49 21.56 -10.90
N ARG A 283 -1.56 22.37 -11.43
CA ARG A 283 -1.59 23.84 -11.37
C ARG A 283 -2.62 24.46 -12.34
N THR A 284 -3.89 24.11 -12.15
CA THR A 284 -4.99 24.44 -13.06
C THR A 284 -6.13 25.16 -12.33
N THR A 285 -7.03 25.78 -13.10
CA THR A 285 -8.38 26.12 -12.60
C THR A 285 -9.24 24.86 -12.58
N ALA A 286 -10.38 24.88 -11.91
CA ALA A 286 -11.32 23.76 -11.84
C ALA A 286 -11.77 23.28 -13.23
N ALA A 287 -11.99 24.22 -14.16
CA ALA A 287 -12.41 23.92 -15.53
C ALA A 287 -11.33 23.22 -16.36
N ASP A 288 -10.06 23.45 -16.03
CA ASP A 288 -8.90 22.94 -16.77
C ASP A 288 -8.28 21.67 -16.15
N ARG A 289 -8.82 21.19 -15.01
CA ARG A 289 -8.31 20.01 -14.31
C ARG A 289 -8.34 18.78 -15.20
N LYS A 290 -7.24 18.01 -15.16
CA LYS A 290 -7.13 16.72 -15.85
C LYS A 290 -6.61 15.65 -14.89
N PRO A 291 -7.13 14.42 -14.95
CA PRO A 291 -6.57 13.33 -14.15
C PRO A 291 -5.12 13.06 -14.56
N CYS A 292 -4.29 12.65 -13.60
CA CYS A 292 -2.91 12.22 -13.82
C CYS A 292 -2.80 10.99 -14.74
N GLN A 293 -3.73 10.05 -14.60
CA GLN A 293 -3.89 8.90 -15.48
C GLN A 293 -5.31 8.89 -16.04
N ALA A 294 -5.46 8.77 -17.35
CA ALA A 294 -6.76 8.69 -18.01
C ALA A 294 -7.48 7.36 -17.71
N ASP A 295 -6.72 6.27 -17.55
CA ASP A 295 -7.20 4.96 -17.09
C ASP A 295 -6.33 4.51 -15.90
N PRO A 296 -6.73 4.84 -14.66
CA PRO A 296 -5.84 4.69 -13.51
C PRO A 296 -5.50 3.24 -13.14
N ASP A 297 -4.20 2.97 -13.00
CA ASP A 297 -3.67 1.73 -12.43
C ASP A 297 -3.62 1.83 -10.91
N TRP A 298 -4.69 1.36 -10.25
CA TRP A 298 -4.81 1.43 -8.80
C TRP A 298 -3.81 0.52 -8.07
N THR A 299 -3.11 1.08 -7.08
CA THR A 299 -2.39 0.31 -6.07
C THR A 299 -3.36 -0.02 -4.93
N VAL A 300 -3.45 -1.30 -4.55
CA VAL A 300 -4.35 -1.76 -3.49
C VAL A 300 -3.56 -2.24 -2.27
N ILE A 301 -3.81 -1.61 -1.14
CA ILE A 301 -3.32 -2.01 0.19
C ILE A 301 -4.51 -2.60 0.94
N LYS A 302 -4.47 -3.88 1.29
CA LYS A 302 -5.61 -4.52 1.96
C LYS A 302 -5.25 -5.58 2.99
N ASN A 303 -6.00 -5.66 4.08
CA ASN A 303 -5.73 -6.61 5.16
C ASN A 303 -4.26 -6.53 5.63
N VAL A 304 -3.74 -5.31 5.75
CA VAL A 304 -2.41 -5.03 6.27
C VAL A 304 -2.52 -4.64 7.74
N LYS A 305 -1.55 -5.07 8.54
CA LYS A 305 -1.31 -4.55 9.88
C LYS A 305 -0.05 -3.69 9.83
N SER A 306 -0.20 -2.44 10.22
CA SER A 306 0.89 -1.47 10.24
C SER A 306 0.92 -0.82 11.61
N HIS A 307 1.94 -1.13 12.41
CA HIS A 307 1.98 -0.70 13.80
C HIS A 307 3.37 -0.46 14.36
N ALA A 308 3.46 0.36 15.42
CA ALA A 308 4.74 0.69 16.06
C ALA A 308 5.78 1.20 15.05
N ASN A 309 5.39 2.15 14.20
CA ASN A 309 6.26 2.84 13.23
C ASN A 309 6.20 4.35 13.46
N VAL A 310 7.07 5.13 12.80
CA VAL A 310 6.88 6.58 12.73
C VAL A 310 5.53 6.87 12.06
N LEU A 311 5.32 6.34 10.85
CA LEU A 311 4.06 6.42 10.14
C LEU A 311 3.54 5.02 9.79
N GLY A 312 2.22 4.81 9.89
CA GLY A 312 1.62 3.57 9.44
C GLY A 312 1.63 3.43 7.90
N TYR A 313 1.29 4.51 7.20
CA TYR A 313 1.40 4.67 5.75
C TYR A 313 1.98 6.04 5.41
N SER A 314 2.93 6.08 4.47
CA SER A 314 3.44 7.33 3.88
C SER A 314 3.20 7.32 2.36
N GLY A 315 2.66 8.43 1.86
CA GLY A 315 2.13 8.54 0.50
C GLY A 315 2.66 9.73 -0.29
N THR A 316 3.97 9.96 -0.35
CA THR A 316 4.56 11.15 -0.99
C THR A 316 4.24 11.22 -2.49
N ASN A 317 3.50 12.24 -2.92
CA ASN A 317 3.01 12.40 -4.30
C ASN A 317 2.28 11.15 -4.86
N SER A 318 1.75 10.33 -3.96
CA SER A 318 1.05 9.09 -4.28
C SER A 318 -0.28 9.37 -4.97
N LYS A 319 -0.65 8.53 -5.93
CA LYS A 319 -1.95 8.59 -6.60
C LYS A 319 -2.56 7.24 -6.82
N TYR A 320 -3.89 7.23 -6.91
CA TYR A 320 -4.66 6.03 -7.24
C TYR A 320 -4.34 4.88 -6.28
N VAL A 321 -4.32 5.18 -4.98
CA VAL A 321 -4.10 4.19 -3.92
C VAL A 321 -5.43 3.92 -3.20
N GLU A 322 -5.79 2.65 -3.10
CA GLU A 322 -6.93 2.17 -2.32
C GLU A 322 -6.41 1.44 -1.08
N ILE A 323 -6.69 1.97 0.11
CA ILE A 323 -6.31 1.41 1.42
C ILE A 323 -7.58 0.94 2.12
N LYS A 324 -7.70 -0.38 2.34
CA LYS A 324 -8.91 -0.95 2.94
C LYS A 324 -8.73 -2.17 3.82
N ASP A 325 -9.73 -2.48 4.62
CA ASP A 325 -9.81 -3.70 5.45
C ASP A 325 -8.57 -3.92 6.34
N SER A 326 -7.85 -2.84 6.68
CA SER A 326 -6.53 -2.85 7.31
C SER A 326 -6.55 -2.22 8.70
N ALA A 327 -5.51 -2.47 9.50
CA ALA A 327 -5.34 -1.92 10.83
C ALA A 327 -4.05 -1.07 10.91
N PHE A 328 -4.20 0.20 11.26
CA PHE A 328 -3.11 1.16 11.46
C PHE A 328 -3.13 1.65 12.91
N TYR A 329 -2.22 1.14 13.73
CA TYR A 329 -2.29 1.34 15.18
C TYR A 329 -0.95 1.44 15.87
N ASN A 330 -0.88 2.09 17.04
CA ASN A 330 0.37 2.28 17.78
C ASN A 330 1.51 2.90 16.94
N ASN A 331 1.20 3.61 15.85
CA ASN A 331 2.22 4.38 15.12
C ASN A 331 2.38 5.76 15.77
N GLY A 332 3.35 6.54 15.32
CA GLY A 332 3.36 7.97 15.61
C GLY A 332 2.16 8.65 14.96
N ALA A 333 1.99 8.47 13.65
CA ALA A 333 0.76 8.80 12.93
C ALA A 333 0.29 7.62 12.06
N GLY A 334 -1.01 7.48 11.87
CA GLY A 334 -1.60 6.34 11.16
C GLY A 334 -1.37 6.41 9.64
N ILE A 335 -2.26 7.07 8.91
CA ILE A 335 -2.25 7.11 7.44
C ILE A 335 -1.91 8.53 6.97
N VAL A 336 -0.77 8.68 6.26
CA VAL A 336 -0.21 10.01 5.89
C VAL A 336 0.10 10.14 4.39
N PRO A 337 -0.91 10.34 3.53
CA PRO A 337 -0.68 10.85 2.19
C PRO A 337 -0.16 12.29 2.27
N ASN A 338 0.93 12.57 1.57
CA ASN A 338 1.63 13.84 1.67
C ASN A 338 2.14 14.32 0.31
N THR A 339 2.28 15.63 0.16
CA THR A 339 2.88 16.26 -1.02
C THR A 339 4.21 16.91 -0.66
N LEU A 340 5.27 16.59 -1.41
CA LEU A 340 6.62 17.14 -1.21
C LEU A 340 7.30 17.37 -2.57
N ASP A 341 8.13 18.41 -2.64
CA ASP A 341 8.90 18.79 -3.84
C ASP A 341 10.15 17.92 -4.08
N SER A 342 10.44 17.01 -3.14
CA SER A 342 11.52 16.04 -3.23
C SER A 342 11.24 14.92 -4.24
N GLU A 343 9.99 14.75 -4.68
CA GLU A 343 9.57 13.73 -5.65
C GLU A 343 8.76 14.35 -6.80
N LEU A 344 8.70 13.66 -7.94
CA LEU A 344 7.90 14.12 -9.08
C LEU A 344 6.39 13.98 -8.87
N TYR A 345 5.64 14.61 -9.78
CA TYR A 345 4.19 14.48 -9.93
C TYR A 345 3.41 14.96 -8.70
N GLU A 346 3.60 16.18 -8.22
CA GLU A 346 2.77 16.74 -7.15
C GLU A 346 1.34 17.05 -7.66
N PRO A 347 0.30 16.99 -6.79
CA PRO A 347 0.31 16.58 -5.38
C PRO A 347 0.02 15.09 -5.20
N SER A 348 0.05 14.60 -3.97
CA SER A 348 -0.64 13.34 -3.61
C SER A 348 -2.15 13.51 -3.77
N GLY A 349 -2.84 12.52 -4.35
CA GLY A 349 -4.27 12.63 -4.59
C GLY A 349 -4.93 11.49 -5.36
N TRP A 350 -6.26 11.51 -5.45
CA TRP A 350 -7.07 10.39 -5.96
C TRP A 350 -6.89 9.11 -5.14
N LEU A 351 -6.97 9.22 -3.82
CA LEU A 351 -6.87 8.09 -2.89
C LEU A 351 -8.23 7.71 -2.34
N LYS A 352 -8.36 6.44 -1.96
CA LYS A 352 -9.51 5.90 -1.22
C LYS A 352 -9.01 5.22 0.04
N ILE A 353 -9.45 5.69 1.19
CA ILE A 353 -9.08 5.18 2.52
C ILE A 353 -10.38 4.77 3.22
N HIS A 354 -10.65 3.47 3.28
CA HIS A 354 -11.95 3.02 3.80
C HIS A 354 -11.98 1.65 4.45
N ASP A 355 -12.99 1.40 5.30
CA ASP A 355 -13.14 0.13 6.02
C ASP A 355 -11.88 -0.27 6.84
N ASN A 356 -11.12 0.72 7.34
CA ASN A 356 -9.95 0.48 8.17
C ASN A 356 -10.23 0.72 9.65
N ASP A 357 -9.48 0.03 10.51
CA ASP A 357 -9.35 0.38 11.92
C ASP A 357 -8.09 1.24 12.11
N ILE A 358 -8.24 2.48 12.56
CA ILE A 358 -7.17 3.48 12.68
C ILE A 358 -7.16 4.03 14.11
N PHE A 359 -6.26 3.53 14.95
CA PHE A 359 -6.40 3.77 16.39
C PHE A 359 -5.09 3.77 17.18
N TRP A 360 -5.06 4.48 18.30
CA TRP A 360 -3.88 4.56 19.19
C TRP A 360 -2.59 4.95 18.49
N ASN A 361 -2.66 5.77 17.43
CA ASN A 361 -1.46 6.26 16.76
C ASN A 361 -0.84 7.40 17.60
N ASN A 362 -0.28 7.04 18.75
CA ASN A 362 0.23 7.93 19.79
C ASN A 362 1.71 7.63 20.13
N TYR A 363 2.36 6.74 19.39
CA TYR A 363 3.69 6.26 19.76
C TYR A 363 4.74 7.36 19.58
N ASN A 364 5.26 7.87 20.71
CA ASN A 364 6.28 8.91 20.71
C ASN A 364 7.66 8.33 20.38
N TYR A 365 7.95 8.17 19.08
CA TYR A 365 9.22 7.64 18.59
C TYR A 365 10.41 8.60 18.78
N TYR A 366 10.17 9.85 19.22
CA TYR A 366 11.22 10.79 19.64
C TYR A 366 11.72 10.48 21.06
N SER A 367 10.89 9.85 21.89
CA SER A 367 11.24 9.51 23.26
C SER A 367 12.47 8.59 23.34
N THR A 368 13.26 8.78 24.40
CA THR A 368 14.50 8.01 24.61
C THR A 368 14.26 6.51 24.69
N GLY A 369 13.10 6.08 25.20
CA GLY A 369 12.65 4.69 25.32
C GLY A 369 12.07 4.07 24.04
N SER A 370 12.01 4.80 22.92
CA SER A 370 11.50 4.26 21.65
C SER A 370 12.27 3.02 21.19
N ALA A 371 11.54 1.98 20.77
CA ALA A 371 12.08 0.70 20.29
C ALA A 371 12.83 0.81 18.96
N PHE A 372 12.61 1.90 18.23
CA PHE A 372 13.26 2.24 16.97
C PHE A 372 13.62 3.72 16.94
N LYS A 373 14.51 4.11 16.02
CA LYS A 373 14.90 5.51 15.84
C LYS A 373 14.36 6.02 14.51
N THR A 374 13.77 7.21 14.53
CA THR A 374 13.28 7.86 13.32
C THR A 374 14.44 8.26 12.41
N VAL A 375 14.20 8.16 11.11
CA VAL A 375 14.97 8.83 10.06
C VAL A 375 14.11 9.82 9.27
N ALA A 376 12.85 9.92 9.65
CA ALA A 376 11.82 10.70 9.00
C ALA A 376 11.87 12.13 9.56
N THR A 377 12.40 13.05 8.76
CA THR A 377 12.26 14.50 8.95
C THR A 377 11.84 15.13 7.62
N ILE A 378 11.07 16.22 7.67
CA ILE A 378 10.75 17.05 6.52
C ILE A 378 11.57 18.34 6.66
N GLY A 379 12.81 18.33 6.17
CA GLY A 379 13.75 19.41 6.49
C GLY A 379 14.01 19.48 8.00
N ASP A 380 13.78 20.65 8.60
CA ASP A 380 13.85 20.88 10.06
C ASP A 380 12.52 20.59 10.79
N VAL A 381 11.49 20.11 10.08
CA VAL A 381 10.14 19.85 10.63
C VAL A 381 9.93 18.36 10.93
N ASN A 382 9.30 18.09 12.07
CA ASN A 382 9.02 16.75 12.56
C ASN A 382 7.71 16.20 11.98
N TYR A 383 7.62 14.88 11.80
CA TYR A 383 6.32 14.27 11.55
C TYR A 383 5.44 14.37 12.82
N PRO A 384 4.13 14.60 12.68
CA PRO A 384 3.25 14.68 13.83
C PRO A 384 3.05 13.31 14.47
N ILE A 385 2.95 13.29 15.80
CA ILE A 385 2.45 12.12 16.56
C ILE A 385 1.00 12.33 17.01
N GLY A 386 0.29 11.26 17.40
CA GLY A 386 -1.06 11.37 18.02
C GLY A 386 -2.21 11.49 17.03
N ILE A 387 -1.98 11.28 15.72
CA ILE A 387 -2.98 11.53 14.68
C ILE A 387 -3.30 10.26 13.89
N GLY A 388 -4.59 9.95 13.73
CA GLY A 388 -5.06 8.78 12.97
C GLY A 388 -4.85 8.92 11.45
N VAL A 389 -5.38 10.00 10.85
CA VAL A 389 -5.22 10.29 9.41
C VAL A 389 -4.67 11.70 9.23
N VAL A 390 -3.61 11.86 8.44
CA VAL A 390 -3.00 13.15 8.13
C VAL A 390 -3.00 13.35 6.63
N LEU A 391 -3.81 14.29 6.13
CA LEU A 391 -3.79 14.71 4.74
C LEU A 391 -2.95 15.98 4.59
N TYR A 392 -1.68 15.81 4.20
CA TYR A 392 -0.76 16.93 4.00
C TYR A 392 -0.72 17.36 2.53
N GLY A 393 -1.45 18.42 2.21
CA GLY A 393 -1.46 19.03 0.88
C GLY A 393 -2.00 18.09 -0.21
N THR A 394 -3.10 17.39 0.06
CA THR A 394 -3.65 16.35 -0.82
C THR A 394 -4.81 16.84 -1.67
N ASP A 395 -5.05 16.19 -2.81
CA ASP A 395 -6.18 16.46 -3.68
C ASP A 395 -7.09 15.24 -3.92
N SER A 396 -8.41 15.41 -3.79
CA SER A 396 -9.38 14.37 -4.18
C SER A 396 -9.18 13.05 -3.42
N VAL A 397 -8.89 13.13 -2.11
CA VAL A 397 -8.81 11.97 -1.21
C VAL A 397 -10.16 11.71 -0.57
N GLU A 398 -10.63 10.47 -0.66
CA GLU A 398 -11.86 10.01 -0.02
C GLU A 398 -11.52 9.17 1.22
N VAL A 399 -11.85 9.66 2.41
CA VAL A 399 -11.70 8.97 3.70
C VAL A 399 -13.08 8.59 4.20
N TYR A 400 -13.46 7.31 4.11
CA TYR A 400 -14.82 6.90 4.41
C TYR A 400 -14.99 5.55 5.09
N ASP A 401 -16.06 5.37 5.86
CA ASP A 401 -16.39 4.10 6.53
C ASP A 401 -15.27 3.52 7.41
N ASN A 402 -14.31 4.34 7.86
CA ASN A 402 -13.26 3.91 8.78
C ASN A 402 -13.74 3.97 10.24
N ASN A 403 -13.08 3.21 11.11
CA ASN A 403 -13.21 3.31 12.56
C ASN A 403 -11.96 4.01 13.12
N ILE A 404 -12.11 5.26 13.56
CA ILE A 404 -11.01 6.16 13.95
C ILE A 404 -11.18 6.57 15.40
N PHE A 405 -10.30 6.10 16.29
CA PHE A 405 -10.51 6.25 17.74
C PHE A 405 -9.21 6.21 18.55
N GLY A 406 -9.22 6.74 19.76
CA GLY A 406 -8.07 6.69 20.68
C GLY A 406 -6.78 7.35 20.14
N ASN A 407 -6.86 8.23 19.15
CA ASN A 407 -5.71 9.04 18.73
C ASN A 407 -5.68 10.32 19.58
N GLU A 408 -4.64 10.53 20.37
CA GLU A 408 -4.63 11.47 21.50
C GLU A 408 -4.44 12.94 21.09
N LYS A 409 -4.05 13.23 19.85
CA LYS A 409 -4.08 14.60 19.30
C LYS A 409 -5.35 14.85 18.51
N TRP A 410 -5.46 14.24 17.32
CA TRP A 410 -6.61 14.41 16.42
C TRP A 410 -7.00 13.08 15.78
N GLY A 411 -8.30 12.87 15.54
CA GLY A 411 -8.76 11.72 14.76
C GLY A 411 -8.25 11.78 13.32
N ALA A 412 -8.57 12.87 12.63
CA ALA A 412 -8.04 13.20 11.31
C ALA A 412 -7.68 14.68 11.19
N ALA A 413 -6.60 14.97 10.49
CA ALA A 413 -6.09 16.31 10.23
C ALA A 413 -5.89 16.53 8.73
N THR A 414 -6.29 17.70 8.23
CA THR A 414 -6.04 18.09 6.84
C THR A 414 -5.55 19.54 6.74
N PHE A 415 -4.49 19.76 5.98
CA PHE A 415 -3.83 21.06 5.89
C PHE A 415 -2.95 21.20 4.66
N SER A 416 -2.70 22.43 4.21
CA SER A 416 -1.78 22.71 3.10
C SER A 416 -0.34 22.92 3.58
N GLY A 417 0.61 22.71 2.69
CA GLY A 417 2.03 23.03 2.86
C GLY A 417 2.46 24.16 1.94
N PRO A 418 2.23 25.43 2.30
CA PRO A 418 2.59 26.55 1.43
C PRO A 418 4.11 26.74 1.32
N GLU A 419 4.54 27.28 0.18
CA GLU A 419 5.93 27.65 -0.12
C GLU A 419 6.52 28.63 0.89
N ALA A 420 5.67 29.44 1.51
CA ALA A 420 6.07 30.39 2.56
C ALA A 420 6.78 29.74 3.76
N PHE A 421 6.61 28.43 3.98
CA PHE A 421 7.32 27.67 5.03
C PHE A 421 8.55 26.92 4.50
N GLY A 422 8.92 27.10 3.23
CA GLY A 422 10.11 26.48 2.64
C GLY A 422 10.00 24.97 2.40
N VAL A 423 8.82 24.37 2.59
CA VAL A 423 8.62 22.91 2.51
C VAL A 423 8.17 22.43 1.13
N ASN A 424 7.51 23.27 0.33
CA ASN A 424 6.98 22.90 -0.98
C ASN A 424 7.06 24.08 -1.96
N LYS A 425 7.92 23.99 -2.97
CA LYS A 425 8.05 25.03 -4.00
C LYS A 425 6.82 25.09 -4.89
N GLY A 426 6.38 26.29 -5.28
CA GLY A 426 5.28 26.46 -6.23
C GLY A 426 3.87 26.22 -5.67
N ASN A 427 3.75 26.00 -4.35
CA ASN A 427 2.48 25.78 -3.65
C ASN A 427 1.65 24.62 -4.22
N ASP A 428 2.27 23.47 -4.50
CA ASP A 428 1.53 22.30 -5.00
C ASP A 428 0.89 21.46 -3.88
N ALA A 429 1.42 21.52 -2.66
CA ALA A 429 0.85 20.88 -1.48
C ALA A 429 -0.40 21.62 -0.96
N MET A 430 -1.50 21.63 -1.72
CA MET A 430 -2.77 22.23 -1.32
C MET A 430 -3.82 21.20 -0.92
N ASN A 431 -4.51 21.46 0.18
CA ASN A 431 -5.64 20.65 0.67
C ASN A 431 -6.91 20.92 -0.16
N MET A 432 -7.16 20.10 -1.18
CA MET A 432 -8.24 20.31 -2.14
C MET A 432 -9.16 19.09 -2.30
N ASN A 433 -10.46 19.35 -2.45
CA ASN A 433 -11.44 18.34 -2.88
C ASN A 433 -11.49 17.05 -2.02
N ASN A 434 -11.02 17.10 -0.78
CA ASN A 434 -10.95 15.94 0.11
C ASN A 434 -12.30 15.73 0.83
N GLN A 435 -12.66 14.47 1.05
CA GLN A 435 -13.96 14.12 1.61
C GLN A 435 -13.79 13.17 2.80
N PHE A 436 -14.41 13.52 3.93
CA PHE A 436 -14.49 12.67 5.11
C PHE A 436 -15.93 12.23 5.33
N THR A 437 -16.27 11.00 4.97
CA THR A 437 -17.68 10.55 5.01
C THR A 437 -17.92 9.27 5.81
N ASN A 438 -18.99 9.22 6.58
CA ASN A 438 -19.43 8.00 7.29
C ASN A 438 -18.38 7.34 8.21
N ASN A 439 -17.35 8.08 8.65
CA ASN A 439 -16.35 7.55 9.56
C ASN A 439 -16.94 7.46 10.98
N LYS A 440 -16.64 6.34 11.65
CA LYS A 440 -17.00 6.09 13.04
C LYS A 440 -15.89 6.64 13.92
N MET A 441 -16.19 7.71 14.63
CA MET A 441 -15.23 8.44 15.47
C MET A 441 -15.36 8.04 16.95
N GLY A 442 -14.23 7.88 17.64
CA GLY A 442 -14.11 7.83 19.09
C GLY A 442 -14.84 6.68 19.79
N ARG A 443 -15.22 5.62 19.05
CA ARG A 443 -15.97 4.45 19.56
C ARG A 443 -17.12 4.83 20.50
N ASN A 444 -17.97 5.78 20.09
CA ASN A 444 -19.10 6.26 20.90
C ASN A 444 -18.69 6.77 22.30
N GLY A 445 -17.50 7.38 22.42
CA GLY A 445 -16.97 7.90 23.67
C GLY A 445 -16.33 6.87 24.60
N THR A 446 -16.33 5.58 24.24
CA THR A 446 -15.60 4.56 25.02
C THR A 446 -14.09 4.66 24.84
N ASP A 447 -13.65 5.22 23.71
CA ASP A 447 -12.24 5.42 23.38
C ASP A 447 -12.11 6.66 22.46
N PRO A 448 -12.34 7.87 23.00
CA PRO A 448 -12.44 9.08 22.19
C PRO A 448 -11.11 9.43 21.51
N ASN A 449 -11.18 10.14 20.38
CA ASN A 449 -10.00 10.89 19.91
C ASN A 449 -9.78 12.11 20.82
N GLY A 450 -8.56 12.63 20.84
CA GLY A 450 -8.09 13.63 21.78
C GLY A 450 -8.76 15.00 21.68
N THR A 451 -8.05 16.00 21.15
CA THR A 451 -8.55 17.38 21.14
C THR A 451 -9.77 17.53 20.24
N TYR A 452 -9.73 16.92 19.05
CA TYR A 452 -10.82 16.95 18.07
C TYR A 452 -10.84 15.67 17.23
N ASP A 453 -12.03 15.25 16.77
CA ASP A 453 -12.15 14.20 15.75
C ASP A 453 -11.63 14.68 14.40
N PHE A 454 -11.89 15.95 14.07
CA PHE A 454 -11.44 16.57 12.82
C PHE A 454 -10.75 17.90 13.06
N PHE A 455 -9.54 18.03 12.50
CA PHE A 455 -8.80 19.28 12.36
C PHE A 455 -8.67 19.64 10.88
N SER A 456 -8.98 20.89 10.55
CA SER A 456 -8.74 21.49 9.25
C SER A 456 -8.13 22.87 9.46
N ASP A 457 -7.03 23.16 8.76
CA ASP A 457 -6.43 24.49 8.76
C ASP A 457 -7.20 25.49 7.88
N TYR A 458 -8.29 25.05 7.25
CA TYR A 458 -9.14 25.81 6.34
C TYR A 458 -8.43 26.45 5.13
N SER A 459 -7.24 25.95 4.77
CA SER A 459 -6.57 26.29 3.53
C SER A 459 -7.12 25.46 2.35
N GLY A 460 -6.84 25.91 1.12
CA GLY A 460 -7.32 25.27 -0.09
C GLY A 460 -8.84 25.42 -0.28
N GLY A 461 -9.53 24.33 -0.65
CA GLY A 461 -10.98 24.38 -0.86
C GLY A 461 -11.59 23.09 -1.43
N GLY A 462 -12.91 23.06 -1.57
CA GLY A 462 -13.64 21.87 -2.06
C GLY A 462 -13.70 20.70 -1.06
N ASN A 463 -13.22 20.89 0.17
CA ASN A 463 -13.22 19.86 1.21
C ASN A 463 -14.59 19.75 1.90
N CYS A 464 -14.98 18.55 2.36
CA CYS A 464 -16.29 18.32 2.97
C CYS A 464 -16.32 17.17 3.99
N TRP A 465 -17.30 17.21 4.89
CA TRP A 465 -17.50 16.23 5.96
C TRP A 465 -18.97 15.83 6.08
N GLN A 466 -19.32 14.56 5.83
CA GLN A 466 -20.73 14.15 5.86
C GLN A 466 -20.95 12.78 6.49
N GLY A 467 -21.95 12.65 7.37
CA GLY A 467 -22.39 11.35 7.86
C GLY A 467 -21.44 10.65 8.86
N ASN A 468 -20.36 11.31 9.28
CA ASN A 468 -19.51 10.83 10.38
C ASN A 468 -20.31 10.71 11.69
N THR A 469 -19.78 10.00 12.70
CA THR A 469 -20.45 9.79 14.01
C THR A 469 -21.19 11.03 14.50
N ALA A 470 -22.44 10.85 14.93
CA ALA A 470 -23.22 11.94 15.51
C ALA A 470 -22.52 12.48 16.76
N GLY A 471 -22.28 13.80 16.80
CA GLY A 471 -21.54 14.44 17.89
C GLY A 471 -20.02 14.49 17.71
N SER A 472 -19.49 14.13 16.53
CA SER A 472 -18.07 14.36 16.22
C SER A 472 -17.65 15.80 16.49
N THR A 473 -16.44 15.96 17.01
CA THR A 473 -15.86 17.26 17.38
C THR A 473 -14.99 17.83 16.26
N PHE A 474 -15.01 19.15 16.12
CA PHE A 474 -14.32 19.87 15.03
C PHE A 474 -13.51 21.02 15.60
N ALA A 475 -12.25 21.17 15.17
CA ALA A 475 -11.41 22.29 15.58
C ALA A 475 -12.04 23.61 15.11
N PRO A 476 -12.30 24.60 15.99
CA PRO A 476 -13.20 25.72 15.70
C PRO A 476 -12.61 26.83 14.80
N GLY A 477 -11.46 26.61 14.17
CA GLY A 477 -10.70 27.70 13.57
C GLY A 477 -10.21 28.68 14.63
N ASN A 478 -10.00 29.93 14.24
CA ASN A 478 -9.76 31.03 15.19
C ASN A 478 -11.06 31.66 15.74
N GLY A 479 -12.22 31.05 15.47
CA GLY A 479 -13.53 31.55 15.91
C GLY A 479 -14.12 32.72 15.10
N SER A 480 -13.44 33.20 14.06
CA SER A 480 -13.93 34.33 13.24
C SER A 480 -15.09 33.97 12.31
N VAL A 481 -15.26 32.67 12.00
CA VAL A 481 -16.33 32.14 11.17
C VAL A 481 -17.01 30.95 11.85
N PRO A 482 -18.27 30.64 11.51
CA PRO A 482 -18.93 29.43 11.98
C PRO A 482 -18.15 28.16 11.59
N VAL A 483 -18.14 27.15 12.46
CA VAL A 483 -17.50 25.83 12.20
C VAL A 483 -18.02 25.20 10.90
N ALA A 484 -19.30 25.35 10.58
CA ALA A 484 -19.90 24.84 9.34
C ALA A 484 -19.30 25.45 8.06
N THR A 485 -18.65 26.62 8.16
CA THR A 485 -17.90 27.24 7.06
C THR A 485 -16.58 26.52 6.80
N ILE A 486 -15.92 26.05 7.87
CA ILE A 486 -14.66 25.30 7.80
C ILE A 486 -14.91 23.83 7.42
N TYR A 487 -16.02 23.27 7.90
CA TYR A 487 -16.41 21.88 7.67
C TYR A 487 -17.79 21.78 7.00
N PRO A 488 -17.90 22.05 5.69
CA PRO A 488 -19.16 21.94 4.96
C PRO A 488 -19.74 20.52 5.02
N SER A 489 -21.02 20.41 5.35
CA SER A 489 -21.66 19.11 5.64
C SER A 489 -22.26 18.38 4.43
N SER A 490 -22.10 18.93 3.22
CA SER A 490 -22.60 18.35 1.98
C SER A 490 -21.45 17.89 1.11
N CYS A 491 -21.30 16.58 0.95
CA CYS A 491 -20.32 15.96 0.07
C CYS A 491 -20.99 15.46 -1.23
N PRO A 492 -20.35 15.64 -2.39
CA PRO A 492 -19.15 16.44 -2.62
C PRO A 492 -19.44 17.96 -2.62
N GLN A 493 -18.43 18.78 -2.36
CA GLN A 493 -18.47 20.21 -2.66
C GLN A 493 -18.18 20.48 -4.15
N ALA A 494 -18.35 21.73 -4.58
CA ALA A 494 -17.89 22.15 -5.89
C ALA A 494 -16.37 21.94 -6.00
N VAL A 495 -15.92 21.29 -7.08
CA VAL A 495 -14.51 21.01 -7.32
C VAL A 495 -13.76 22.32 -7.55
N VAL A 496 -12.58 22.44 -6.93
CA VAL A 496 -11.66 23.55 -7.11
C VAL A 496 -10.35 23.09 -7.76
N GLY A 497 -9.74 23.95 -8.58
CA GLY A 497 -8.37 23.82 -9.03
C GLY A 497 -7.40 24.60 -8.14
N GLN A 498 -6.12 24.27 -8.25
CA GLN A 498 -5.05 24.93 -7.49
C GLN A 498 -5.01 26.45 -7.70
N LYS A 499 -5.37 26.94 -8.90
CA LYS A 499 -5.42 28.37 -9.22
C LYS A 499 -6.65 29.10 -8.67
N ASP A 500 -7.63 28.37 -8.15
CA ASP A 500 -8.89 28.94 -7.66
C ASP A 500 -8.86 29.22 -6.14
N VAL A 501 -7.87 28.69 -5.43
CA VAL A 501 -7.79 28.70 -3.96
C VAL A 501 -6.41 29.10 -3.44
N SER A 502 -6.34 29.44 -2.16
CA SER A 502 -5.09 29.83 -1.50
C SER A 502 -4.52 28.68 -0.67
N PRO A 503 -3.20 28.41 -0.72
CA PRO A 503 -2.53 27.45 0.16
C PRO A 503 -2.38 27.98 1.59
N ILE A 504 -2.65 29.27 1.81
CA ILE A 504 -2.56 29.95 3.10
C ILE A 504 -3.93 30.46 3.53
N ASN A 505 -4.28 30.23 4.80
CA ASN A 505 -5.44 30.86 5.44
C ASN A 505 -5.02 31.64 6.70
N THR A 506 -5.04 32.97 6.64
CA THR A 506 -4.75 33.87 7.78
C THR A 506 -6.00 34.43 8.46
N GLY A 507 -7.20 34.09 7.97
CA GLY A 507 -8.44 34.73 8.38
C GLY A 507 -9.29 33.91 9.35
N ALA A 508 -9.49 32.62 9.07
CA ALA A 508 -10.43 31.74 9.78
C ALA A 508 -9.82 30.41 10.23
N GLY A 509 -8.75 29.97 9.56
CA GLY A 509 -8.08 28.71 9.82
C GLY A 509 -7.17 28.69 11.05
N LEU A 510 -6.75 27.49 11.44
CA LEU A 510 -5.70 27.24 12.46
C LEU A 510 -4.38 26.82 11.81
N GLN A 511 -4.06 27.41 10.66
CA GLN A 511 -2.81 27.09 9.97
C GLN A 511 -1.62 27.66 10.73
N ILE A 512 -1.70 28.93 11.11
CA ILE A 512 -0.71 29.65 11.91
C ILE A 512 -1.47 30.63 12.78
N ASN A 513 -0.94 30.88 13.97
CA ASN A 513 -1.35 31.97 14.81
C ASN A 513 -0.18 32.97 14.88
N LEU A 514 -0.14 33.94 13.97
CA LEU A 514 0.95 34.93 13.91
C LEU A 514 1.18 35.66 15.25
N PRO A 515 0.12 36.00 16.02
CA PRO A 515 0.28 36.53 17.38
C PRO A 515 0.90 35.58 18.42
N SER A 516 0.83 34.25 18.22
CA SER A 516 1.46 33.28 19.13
C SER A 516 2.90 32.95 18.75
N TYR A 517 3.41 33.50 17.65
CA TYR A 517 4.82 33.38 17.30
C TYR A 517 5.66 34.14 18.33
N VAL A 518 6.22 33.41 19.29
CA VAL A 518 7.21 33.93 20.22
C VAL A 518 8.58 33.61 19.64
N ASP A 519 9.31 34.64 19.17
CA ASP A 519 10.75 34.51 18.97
C ASP A 519 11.40 34.47 20.36
N ASP A 520 11.60 33.26 20.88
CA ASP A 520 12.24 33.05 22.18
C ASP A 520 13.77 33.07 22.09
N GLY A 521 14.33 33.45 20.93
CA GLY A 521 15.75 33.51 20.67
C GLY A 521 16.39 32.14 20.39
N ASP A 522 15.62 31.05 20.40
CA ASP A 522 16.04 29.74 19.92
C ASP A 522 15.39 29.48 18.54
N PRO A 523 16.16 29.55 17.44
CA PRO A 523 15.63 29.37 16.09
C PRO A 523 15.09 27.95 15.83
N SER A 524 15.23 27.01 16.79
CA SER A 524 14.65 25.66 16.73
C SER A 524 13.26 25.53 17.37
N ASN A 525 12.82 26.50 18.16
CA ASN A 525 11.47 26.54 18.71
C ASN A 525 10.54 27.20 17.70
N GLY A 526 9.64 26.43 17.09
CA GLY A 526 8.55 27.04 16.31
C GLY A 526 7.54 27.74 17.21
N PRO A 527 6.41 28.24 16.67
CA PRO A 527 5.50 29.16 17.39
C PRO A 527 4.86 28.63 18.68
N GLY A 528 5.24 27.46 19.22
CA GLY A 528 4.83 26.92 20.52
C GLY A 528 3.34 26.55 20.61
N ASP A 529 2.51 27.03 19.68
CA ASP A 529 1.08 26.89 19.68
C ASP A 529 0.67 25.52 19.13
N GLY A 530 0.56 24.57 20.04
CA GLY A 530 0.08 23.22 19.76
C GLY A 530 -1.38 23.15 19.29
N ALA A 531 -2.14 24.26 19.25
CA ALA A 531 -3.45 24.31 18.62
C ALA A 531 -3.37 24.43 17.09
N THR A 532 -2.23 24.89 16.56
CA THR A 532 -1.95 24.94 15.12
C THR A 532 -1.14 23.73 14.67
N ILE A 533 -1.32 23.27 13.42
CA ILE A 533 -0.51 22.17 12.91
C ILE A 533 0.97 22.53 12.87
N PHE A 534 1.33 23.73 12.41
CA PHE A 534 2.73 24.13 12.28
C PHE A 534 3.40 24.36 13.63
N GLY A 535 2.71 24.95 14.61
CA GLY A 535 3.23 25.03 15.98
C GLY A 535 3.38 23.66 16.62
N TYR A 536 2.50 22.71 16.30
CA TYR A 536 2.60 21.34 16.79
C TYR A 536 3.82 20.58 16.23
N VAL A 537 4.07 20.61 14.93
CA VAL A 537 5.19 19.86 14.32
C VAL A 537 6.57 20.51 14.51
N THR A 538 6.61 21.71 15.06
CA THR A 538 7.85 22.47 15.33
C THR A 538 8.19 22.55 16.81
N GLN A 539 7.51 21.76 17.65
CA GLN A 539 7.87 21.62 19.06
C GLN A 539 9.32 21.14 19.20
N HIS A 540 10.05 21.75 20.13
CA HIS A 540 11.43 21.40 20.40
C HIS A 540 11.72 21.30 21.92
N PRO A 541 12.37 20.22 22.39
CA PRO A 541 12.71 19.04 21.60
C PRO A 541 11.44 18.27 21.15
N PRO A 542 11.48 17.54 20.02
CA PRO A 542 10.29 17.05 19.31
C PRO A 542 9.42 16.07 20.09
N GLU A 543 9.98 15.39 21.07
CA GLU A 543 9.24 14.55 22.00
C GLU A 543 8.15 15.32 22.76
N LYS A 544 8.25 16.65 22.88
CA LYS A 544 7.24 17.50 23.53
C LYS A 544 5.93 17.65 22.76
N GLN A 545 5.84 17.14 21.53
CA GLN A 545 4.53 17.00 20.86
C GLN A 545 3.51 16.27 21.75
N GLU A 546 3.94 15.27 22.52
CA GLU A 546 3.11 14.53 23.46
C GLU A 546 2.41 15.44 24.49
N CYS A 547 3.02 16.58 24.85
CA CYS A 547 2.48 17.50 25.83
C CYS A 547 1.23 18.26 25.37
N HIS A 548 0.94 18.26 24.07
CA HIS A 548 -0.29 18.83 23.51
C HIS A 548 -1.33 17.76 23.12
N MET A 549 -1.14 16.53 23.58
CA MET A 549 -2.10 15.44 23.43
C MET A 549 -2.99 15.33 24.68
N ASN A 550 -4.23 14.90 24.49
CA ASN A 550 -5.12 14.49 25.58
C ASN A 550 -4.79 13.05 25.97
N VAL A 551 -3.68 12.88 26.69
CA VAL A 551 -3.14 11.56 27.03
C VAL A 551 -4.16 10.77 27.87
N SER A 552 -4.61 9.64 27.34
CA SER A 552 -5.61 8.75 27.95
C SER A 552 -5.02 7.36 28.14
N THR A 553 -4.28 7.14 29.23
CA THR A 553 -3.77 5.80 29.58
C THR A 553 -4.53 5.14 30.72
N PRO A 554 -4.85 3.83 30.60
CA PRO A 554 -4.73 2.99 29.42
C PRO A 554 -5.95 3.12 28.48
N HIS A 555 -5.74 3.02 27.17
CA HIS A 555 -6.86 2.81 26.26
C HIS A 555 -7.52 1.42 26.49
N PRO A 556 -8.86 1.32 26.38
CA PRO A 556 -9.55 0.04 26.57
C PRO A 556 -9.21 -0.94 25.46
N ALA A 557 -8.89 -2.19 25.81
CA ALA A 557 -8.56 -3.24 24.83
C ALA A 557 -9.57 -3.30 23.67
N TYR A 558 -9.05 -3.45 22.45
CA TYR A 558 -9.83 -3.48 21.22
C TYR A 558 -9.78 -4.88 20.62
N THR A 559 -10.91 -5.37 20.13
CA THR A 559 -10.97 -6.59 19.33
C THR A 559 -11.74 -6.29 18.06
N ASP A 560 -11.10 -6.48 16.92
CA ASP A 560 -11.71 -6.16 15.63
C ASP A 560 -12.83 -7.14 15.25
N ALA A 561 -13.52 -6.83 14.15
CA ALA A 561 -14.57 -7.69 13.60
C ALA A 561 -14.06 -9.09 13.17
N LYS A 562 -12.75 -9.28 13.01
CA LYS A 562 -12.10 -10.55 12.67
C LYS A 562 -11.69 -11.34 13.93
N GLY A 563 -11.91 -10.80 15.12
CA GLY A 563 -11.57 -11.43 16.40
C GLY A 563 -10.11 -11.31 16.79
N VAL A 564 -9.35 -10.39 16.18
CA VAL A 564 -7.98 -10.07 16.58
C VAL A 564 -8.02 -9.06 17.71
N SER A 565 -7.38 -9.37 18.83
CA SER A 565 -7.26 -8.44 19.96
C SER A 565 -5.97 -7.61 19.87
N TYR A 566 -6.08 -6.34 20.20
CA TYR A 566 -5.02 -5.35 20.17
C TYR A 566 -4.85 -4.73 21.56
N THR A 567 -3.60 -4.41 21.88
CA THR A 567 -3.23 -3.66 23.08
C THR A 567 -2.46 -2.42 22.66
N GLU A 568 -2.66 -1.35 23.41
CA GLU A 568 -1.86 -0.16 23.27
C GLU A 568 -0.37 -0.45 23.51
N ASP A 569 0.48 0.19 22.73
CA ASP A 569 1.94 0.20 22.90
C ASP A 569 2.40 1.66 22.88
N ARG A 570 3.25 2.04 23.85
CA ARG A 570 3.72 3.41 24.06
C ARG A 570 5.19 3.43 24.43
N ALA A 571 5.87 4.48 23.98
CA ALA A 571 7.20 4.82 24.46
C ALA A 571 7.14 5.44 25.88
N ASP A 572 8.31 5.67 26.47
CA ASP A 572 8.41 6.29 27.80
C ASP A 572 7.78 7.69 27.80
N PRO A 573 6.98 8.04 28.84
CA PRO A 573 6.34 9.35 28.95
C PRO A 573 7.34 10.51 28.95
N VAL A 574 6.92 11.65 28.41
CA VAL A 574 7.73 12.87 28.35
C VAL A 574 7.40 13.82 29.51
N ASP A 575 8.41 14.51 30.04
CA ASP A 575 8.19 15.59 31.01
C ASP A 575 7.65 16.84 30.29
N CYS A 576 6.42 17.22 30.65
CA CYS A 576 5.73 18.38 30.10
C CYS A 576 5.84 19.63 30.96
N THR A 577 6.70 19.64 31.98
CA THR A 577 6.95 20.82 32.81
C THR A 577 7.43 21.99 31.94
N GLY A 578 6.71 23.12 31.99
CA GLY A 578 7.05 24.34 31.27
C GLY A 578 6.50 24.45 29.83
N VAL A 579 5.70 23.49 29.36
CA VAL A 579 4.97 23.60 28.08
C VAL A 579 3.64 24.32 28.32
N VAL A 580 3.37 25.39 27.56
CA VAL A 580 2.06 26.06 27.57
C VAL A 580 1.12 25.24 26.70
N GLN A 581 0.09 24.62 27.29
CA GLN A 581 -0.86 23.74 26.59
C GLN A 581 -1.88 24.49 25.74
#